data_AF-A0A7Y2K4D6-F1
#
_entry.id   AF-A0A7Y2K4D6-F1
#
_cell.length_a   1.000
_cell.length_b   1.000
_cell.length_c   1.000
_cell.angle_alpha   90.00
_cell.angle_beta   90.00
_cell.angle_gamma   90.00
#
_symmetry.space_group_name_H-M   'P 1'
#
loop_
_entity.id
_entity.type
_entity.pdbx_description
1 polymer ?
#
loop_
_entity_poly.entity_id
_entity_poly.type
_entity_poly.pdbx_seq_one_letter_code
_entity_poly.pdbx_strand_id
1 'polypeptide(L)'
;YYSADNRFAPADFVENSLSTGPIYDAFYPLIRNEIPPNLDELLDVQGAKLLAIIPEGAFIADTKGNTFLVWEGEQVYLGYLTMIDYNSSTVNFILNKGGIIEKVTLDLDRAEITK
;
A
#
# COMPACT_ATOMS: atom_id res chain seq x y z
N TYR A 1 -57.26 4.83 47.95
CA TYR A 1 -56.48 3.89 48.78
C TYR A 1 -55.01 4.22 48.57
N TYR A 2 -54.29 4.59 49.63
CA TYR A 2 -52.85 4.83 49.61
C TYR A 2 -52.23 3.84 50.60
N SER A 3 -51.21 3.10 50.19
CA SER A 3 -50.44 2.24 51.07
C SER A 3 -49.24 3.04 51.58
N ALA A 4 -49.10 3.18 52.91
CA ALA A 4 -47.97 3.83 53.57
C ALA A 4 -46.80 2.86 53.82
N ASP A 5 -46.87 1.66 53.24
CA ASP A 5 -46.02 0.54 53.62
C ASP A 5 -44.90 0.32 52.59
N ASN A 6 -43.67 0.61 52.99
CA ASN A 6 -42.47 0.53 52.15
C ASN A 6 -41.87 -0.90 52.07
N ARG A 7 -42.58 -1.92 52.57
CA ARG A 7 -42.07 -3.31 52.67
C ARG A 7 -41.74 -4.00 51.34
N PHE A 8 -42.16 -3.42 50.21
CA PHE A 8 -41.89 -3.95 48.88
C PHE A 8 -41.00 -3.03 48.03
N ALA A 9 -40.56 -1.90 48.58
CA ALA A 9 -39.58 -1.05 47.91
C ALA A 9 -38.17 -1.56 48.25
N PRO A 10 -37.26 -1.66 47.27
CA PRO A 10 -35.86 -1.94 47.55
C PRO A 10 -35.29 -0.84 48.45
N ALA A 11 -34.58 -1.21 49.51
CA ALA A 11 -33.96 -0.27 50.43
C ALA A 11 -32.88 0.58 49.76
N ASP A 12 -32.22 0.02 48.74
CA ASP A 12 -31.18 0.66 47.95
C ASP A 12 -31.53 0.60 46.47
N PHE A 13 -31.55 1.76 45.81
CA PHE A 13 -31.65 1.86 44.37
C PHE A 13 -30.28 1.53 43.77
N VAL A 14 -30.08 0.27 43.37
CA VAL A 14 -28.87 -0.14 42.63
C VAL A 14 -29.18 -0.05 41.14
N GLU A 15 -28.77 1.06 40.53
CA GLU A 15 -28.75 1.20 39.07
C GLU A 15 -27.73 0.22 38.47
N ASN A 16 -28.06 -0.39 37.34
CA ASN A 16 -27.16 -1.28 36.63
C ASN A 16 -26.01 -0.46 36.01
N SER A 17 -24.77 -0.66 36.47
CA SER A 17 -23.58 0.00 35.92
C SER A 17 -23.13 -0.67 34.61
N LEU A 18 -23.92 -0.50 33.55
CA LEU A 18 -23.57 -0.99 32.22
C LEU A 18 -22.64 0.01 31.52
N SER A 19 -21.34 -0.27 31.52
CA SER A 19 -20.40 0.40 30.60
C SER A 19 -20.31 -0.41 29.31
N THR A 20 -20.55 0.21 28.16
CA THR A 20 -20.17 -0.40 26.88
C THR A 20 -18.67 -0.31 26.72
N GLY A 21 -18.03 -1.38 26.23
CA GLY A 21 -16.62 -1.32 25.82
C GLY A 21 -16.38 -0.25 24.75
N PRO A 22 -15.11 0.05 24.43
CA PRO A 22 -14.80 1.01 23.37
C PRO A 22 -15.54 0.61 22.09
N ILE A 23 -16.23 1.59 21.49
CA ILE A 23 -16.91 1.43 20.21
C ILE A 23 -15.82 1.20 19.17
N TYR A 24 -15.67 -0.06 18.73
CA TYR A 24 -14.77 -0.42 17.64
C TYR A 24 -15.59 -0.48 16.35
N ASP A 25 -15.19 0.33 15.37
CA ASP A 25 -15.78 0.27 14.04
C ASP A 25 -15.20 -0.93 13.28
N ALA A 26 -15.99 -2.01 13.20
CA ALA A 26 -15.64 -3.21 12.44
C ALA A 26 -15.56 -2.97 10.92
N PHE A 27 -15.97 -1.79 10.44
CA PHE A 27 -15.89 -1.39 9.03
C PHE A 27 -14.83 -0.31 8.79
N TYR A 28 -13.98 -0.02 9.78
CA TYR A 28 -12.87 0.91 9.56
C TYR A 28 -11.94 0.35 8.46
N PRO A 29 -11.70 1.10 7.38
CA PRO A 29 -10.93 0.59 6.26
C PRO A 29 -9.48 0.32 6.69
N LEU A 30 -8.95 -0.85 6.28
CA LEU A 30 -7.53 -1.18 6.46
C LEU A 30 -6.61 -0.46 5.47
N ILE A 31 -7.18 0.16 4.43
CA ILE A 31 -6.44 0.98 3.48
C ILE A 31 -6.11 2.33 4.13
N ARG A 32 -4.86 2.78 3.97
CA ARG A 32 -4.42 4.07 4.48
C ARG A 32 -4.89 5.18 3.55
N ASN A 33 -5.36 6.29 4.12
CA ASN A 33 -5.74 7.47 3.34
C ASN A 33 -4.54 8.19 2.70
N GLU A 34 -3.34 7.99 3.25
CA GLU A 34 -2.12 8.69 2.84
C GLU A 34 -1.02 7.70 2.42
N ILE A 35 -0.41 7.97 1.26
CA ILE A 35 0.73 7.23 0.73
C ILE A 35 2.01 7.83 1.35
N PRO A 36 2.92 7.01 1.92
CA PRO A 36 4.17 7.51 2.48
C PRO A 36 5.00 8.25 1.42
N PRO A 37 5.58 9.42 1.71
CA PRO A 37 6.40 10.13 0.74
C PRO A 37 7.69 9.36 0.40
N ASN A 38 8.20 9.54 -0.82
CA ASN A 38 9.46 8.95 -1.27
C ASN A 38 10.67 9.72 -0.70
N LEU A 39 11.04 9.43 0.55
CA LEU A 39 12.13 10.12 1.25
C LEU A 39 13.52 9.66 0.81
N ASP A 40 13.65 8.41 0.39
CA ASP A 40 14.91 7.79 0.01
C ASP A 40 15.22 7.93 -1.49
N GLU A 41 14.44 8.77 -2.19
CA GLU A 41 14.57 9.01 -3.65
C GLU A 41 14.60 7.74 -4.49
N LEU A 42 13.85 6.72 -4.04
CA LEU A 42 13.75 5.43 -4.74
C LEU A 42 13.13 5.62 -6.12
N LEU A 43 13.41 4.68 -7.03
CA LEU A 43 12.78 4.64 -8.35
C LEU A 43 11.26 4.65 -8.21
N ASP A 44 10.60 5.68 -8.74
CA ASP A 44 9.16 5.67 -8.95
C ASP A 44 8.83 4.96 -10.26
N VAL A 45 8.22 3.79 -10.16
CA VAL A 45 7.86 2.96 -11.31
C VAL A 45 6.65 3.56 -12.06
N GLN A 46 5.89 4.45 -11.42
CA GLN A 46 4.69 5.03 -12.00
C GLN A 46 5.06 6.03 -13.11
N GLY A 47 4.89 5.62 -14.36
CA GLY A 47 5.28 6.42 -15.52
C GLY A 47 6.76 6.33 -15.87
N ALA A 48 7.49 5.41 -15.25
CA ALA A 48 8.87 5.12 -15.64
C ALA A 48 8.95 4.45 -17.01
N LYS A 49 10.08 4.63 -17.69
CA LYS A 49 10.38 4.02 -18.99
C LYS A 49 11.53 3.03 -18.85
N LEU A 50 11.34 1.81 -19.35
CA LEU A 50 12.41 0.84 -19.47
C LEU A 50 13.28 1.20 -20.69
N LEU A 51 14.55 1.50 -20.44
CA LEU A 51 15.49 1.94 -21.46
C LEU A 51 16.32 0.78 -22.04
N ALA A 52 16.71 -0.16 -21.19
CA ALA A 52 17.49 -1.32 -21.59
C ALA A 52 17.39 -2.45 -20.57
N ILE A 53 17.68 -3.67 -21.01
CA ILE A 53 17.92 -4.82 -20.13
C ILE A 53 19.33 -5.32 -20.43
N ILE A 54 20.12 -5.47 -19.37
CA ILE A 54 21.49 -5.99 -19.42
C ILE A 54 21.60 -7.22 -18.50
N PRO A 55 22.66 -8.04 -18.63
CA PRO A 55 22.81 -9.22 -17.78
C PRO A 55 22.79 -8.93 -16.27
N GLU A 56 23.22 -7.73 -15.88
CA GLU A 56 23.29 -7.30 -14.48
C GLU A 56 21.97 -6.72 -13.93
N GLY A 57 21.01 -6.36 -14.79
CA GLY A 57 19.75 -5.74 -14.37
C GLY A 57 19.01 -4.99 -15.47
N ALA A 58 17.97 -4.25 -15.09
CA ALA A 58 17.18 -3.40 -15.96
C ALA A 58 17.53 -1.92 -15.76
N PHE A 59 17.71 -1.19 -16.85
CA PHE A 59 17.99 0.24 -16.83
C PHE A 59 16.70 1.02 -17.06
N ILE A 60 16.30 1.82 -16.09
CA ILE A 60 14.98 2.46 -16.04
C ILE A 60 15.13 3.96 -15.81
N ALA A 61 14.36 4.74 -16.55
CA ALA A 61 14.24 6.19 -16.34
C ALA A 61 12.93 6.52 -15.62
N ASP A 62 13.02 7.31 -14.56
CA ASP A 62 11.87 7.90 -13.88
C ASP A 62 11.36 9.13 -14.68
N THR A 63 10.11 9.50 -14.46
CA THR A 63 9.46 10.73 -14.90
C THR A 63 10.24 12.01 -14.55
N LYS A 64 11.03 11.96 -13.47
CA LYS A 64 11.90 13.07 -13.02
C LYS A 64 13.19 13.21 -13.84
N GLY A 65 13.49 12.26 -14.73
CA GLY A 65 14.72 12.21 -15.52
C GLY A 65 15.90 11.50 -14.84
N ASN A 66 15.71 10.98 -13.62
CA ASN A 66 16.70 10.13 -12.97
C ASN A 66 16.72 8.75 -13.61
N THR A 67 17.90 8.14 -13.68
CA THR A 67 18.08 6.78 -14.21
C THR A 67 18.59 5.85 -13.13
N PHE A 68 18.06 4.64 -13.12
CA PHE A 68 18.35 3.62 -12.13
C PHE A 68 18.68 2.30 -12.83
N LEU A 69 19.71 1.62 -12.35
CA LEU A 69 19.98 0.23 -12.69
C LEU A 69 19.43 -0.62 -11.56
N VAL A 70 18.43 -1.46 -11.85
CA VAL A 70 17.75 -2.28 -10.84
C VAL A 70 17.83 -3.78 -11.14
N TRP A 71 17.97 -4.60 -10.11
CA TRP A 71 17.97 -6.08 -10.22
C TRP A 71 16.75 -6.73 -9.54
N GLU A 72 16.56 -8.03 -9.77
CA GLU A 72 15.48 -8.79 -9.15
C GLU A 72 15.55 -8.76 -7.62
N GLY A 73 14.42 -8.42 -6.99
CA GLY A 73 14.31 -8.25 -5.54
C GLY A 73 14.69 -6.85 -5.04
N GLU A 74 15.15 -5.95 -5.90
CA GLU A 74 15.50 -4.60 -5.49
C GLU A 74 14.28 -3.76 -5.11
N GLN A 75 14.44 -2.94 -4.08
CA GLN A 75 13.39 -2.07 -3.57
C GLN A 75 13.19 -0.87 -4.49
N VAL A 76 11.92 -0.58 -4.78
CA VAL A 76 11.48 0.61 -5.50
C VAL A 76 10.48 1.37 -4.64
N TYR A 77 10.09 2.56 -5.07
CA TYR A 77 9.09 3.32 -4.34
C TYR A 77 7.78 2.53 -4.26
N LEU A 78 7.32 2.31 -3.03
CA LEU A 78 6.13 1.52 -2.68
C LEU A 78 6.20 0.04 -3.05
N GLY A 79 7.35 -0.53 -3.38
CA GLY A 79 7.39 -1.92 -3.84
C GLY A 79 8.76 -2.49 -4.11
N TYR A 80 8.81 -3.50 -4.98
CA TYR A 80 10.06 -4.11 -5.42
C TYR A 80 9.95 -4.70 -6.83
N LEU A 81 11.10 -4.90 -7.48
CA LEU A 81 11.22 -5.61 -8.74
C LEU A 81 11.07 -7.12 -8.50
N THR A 82 10.12 -7.76 -9.17
CA THR A 82 9.86 -9.19 -8.99
C THR A 82 10.60 -10.08 -9.96
N MET A 83 10.67 -9.69 -11.24
CA MET A 83 11.22 -10.52 -12.30
C MET A 83 11.62 -9.68 -13.50
N ILE A 84 12.74 -10.03 -14.13
CA ILE A 84 13.20 -9.50 -15.41
C ILE A 84 13.08 -10.63 -16.45
N ASP A 85 12.17 -10.49 -17.40
CA ASP A 85 12.05 -11.42 -18.51
C ASP A 85 12.89 -10.92 -19.70
N TYR A 86 14.04 -11.58 -19.90
CA TYR A 86 14.97 -11.28 -20.98
C TYR A 86 14.43 -11.67 -22.36
N ASN A 87 13.51 -12.65 -22.45
CA ASN A 87 12.98 -13.13 -23.72
C ASN A 87 11.93 -12.17 -24.29
N SER A 88 11.00 -11.73 -23.44
CA SER A 88 9.99 -10.73 -23.80
C SER A 88 10.51 -9.29 -23.70
N SER A 89 11.67 -9.08 -23.08
CA SER A 89 12.21 -7.77 -22.75
C SER A 89 11.26 -6.94 -21.87
N THR A 90 10.72 -7.58 -20.83
CA THR A 90 9.77 -6.95 -19.89
C THR A 90 10.25 -7.08 -18.45
N VAL A 91 9.90 -6.11 -17.62
CA VAL A 91 10.22 -6.10 -16.19
C VAL A 91 8.93 -5.99 -15.38
N ASN A 92 8.78 -6.82 -14.35
CA ASN A 92 7.60 -6.89 -13.52
C ASN A 92 7.86 -6.36 -12.11
N PHE A 93 6.97 -5.51 -11.62
CA PHE A 93 7.01 -4.91 -10.30
C PHE A 93 5.74 -5.23 -9.52
N ILE A 94 5.88 -5.34 -8.21
CA ILE A 94 4.75 -5.36 -7.28
C ILE A 94 4.86 -4.12 -6.40
N LEU A 95 3.79 -3.32 -6.39
CA LEU A 95 3.67 -2.11 -5.61
C LEU A 95 2.53 -2.26 -4.59
N ASN A 96 2.70 -1.68 -3.40
CA ASN A 96 1.70 -1.58 -2.36
C ASN A 96 1.40 -0.10 -2.08
N LYS A 97 0.31 0.38 -2.67
CA LYS A 97 -0.17 1.76 -2.54
C LYS A 97 -1.16 1.84 -1.38
N GLY A 98 -0.65 1.89 -0.15
CA GLY A 98 -1.48 2.10 1.05
C GLY A 98 -2.48 0.98 1.34
N GLY A 99 -2.16 -0.27 0.98
CA GLY A 99 -3.01 -1.45 1.18
C GLY A 99 -3.57 -2.05 -0.12
N ILE A 100 -3.38 -1.38 -1.26
CA ILE A 100 -3.76 -1.89 -2.58
C ILE A 100 -2.51 -2.42 -3.28
N ILE A 101 -2.53 -3.70 -3.66
CA ILE A 101 -1.43 -4.34 -4.41
C ILE A 101 -1.65 -4.13 -5.91
N GLU A 102 -0.66 -3.57 -6.58
CA GLU A 102 -0.65 -3.32 -8.02
C GLU A 102 0.52 -4.04 -8.67
N LYS A 103 0.26 -4.63 -9.84
CA LYS A 103 1.28 -5.26 -10.68
C LYS A 103 1.55 -4.34 -11.86
N VAL A 104 2.79 -3.89 -12.00
CA VAL A 104 3.20 -3.03 -13.10
C VAL A 104 4.21 -3.78 -13.96
N THR A 105 3.98 -3.79 -15.26
CA THR A 105 4.89 -4.38 -16.24
C THR A 105 5.40 -3.26 -17.14
N LEU A 106 6.72 -3.11 -17.22
CA LEU A 106 7.37 -2.21 -18.16
C LEU A 106 7.94 -3.02 -19.32
N ASP A 107 7.70 -2.56 -20.53
CA ASP A 107 8.21 -3.14 -21.77
C ASP A 107 9.27 -2.25 -22.41
N LEU A 108 10.23 -2.88 -23.09
CA LEU A 108 11.31 -2.17 -23.75
C LEU A 108 10.79 -1.53 -25.05
N ASP A 109 10.72 -0.21 -25.06
CA ASP A 109 10.24 0.57 -26.19
C ASP A 109 11.26 0.59 -27.34
N ARG A 110 11.09 -0.30 -28.31
CA ARG A 110 12.04 -0.49 -29.43
C ARG A 110 12.04 0.67 -30.43
N ALA A 111 11.06 1.59 -30.35
CA ALA A 111 10.93 2.69 -31.30
C ALA A 111 12.11 3.69 -31.24
N GLU A 112 12.82 3.78 -30.12
CA GLU A 112 13.90 4.77 -29.95
C GLU A 112 15.30 4.27 -30.31
N ILE A 113 15.46 2.97 -30.57
CA ILE A 113 16.77 2.36 -30.87
C ILE A 113 17.16 2.54 -32.35
N THR A 114 16.23 3.00 -33.21
CA THR A 114 16.42 3.08 -34.68
C THR A 114 16.60 4.52 -35.20
N LYS A 115 16.93 5.48 -34.32
CA LYS A 115 17.13 6.88 -34.71
C LYS A 115 18.58 7.30 -34.57
#